data_AF-A0AAV4Q731-F1
#
_entry.id   AF-A0AAV4Q731-F1
#
_cell.length_a   1.000
_cell.length_b   1.000
_cell.length_c   1.000
_cell.angle_alpha   90.00
_cell.angle_beta   90.00
_cell.angle_gamma   90.00
#
_symmetry.space_group_name_H-M   'P 1'
#
loop_
_entity.id
_entity.type
_entity.pdbx_description
1 polymer ?
#
loop_
_entity_poly.entity_id
_entity_poly.type
_entity_poly.pdbx_seq_one_letter_code
_entity_poly.pdbx_strand_id
1 'polypeptide(L)'
;MTTNFNNASKVEFDVNLSCKSCASSVEKALSEIPDIKIINIDVEKQSVVVETSLPSQAVKETIESTGKRAVLKGFGSNKIESAVAELKGEGGILGVIRFHQADKDLCVIDGTIDGLATGEHGIHIHEYGDLSEGCDSIGPHFNPMNSIHGGKEDSERHYGDLGNIFADSNGRASFRIQDNVIKVYDIIGRSLAVTADKDDLGKTEKQSSKIDGNSGKCLAAAIIARSAGLFENPKRLCQCDGISIWDETNRPASSL
;
A
#
# COMPACT_ATOMS: atom_id res chain seq x y z
N MET A 1 -4.41 -24.33 15.14
CA MET A 1 -3.43 -23.76 14.20
C MET A 1 -2.93 -22.48 14.83
N THR A 2 -1.64 -22.39 15.14
CA THR A 2 -1.04 -21.22 15.78
C THR A 2 -0.93 -20.10 14.73
N THR A 3 -1.80 -19.10 14.83
CA THR A 3 -1.77 -17.86 14.04
C THR A 3 -0.48 -17.12 14.35
N ASN A 4 0.38 -16.95 13.34
CA ASN A 4 1.70 -16.37 13.52
C ASN A 4 1.64 -14.84 13.32
N PHE A 5 1.37 -14.10 14.39
CA PHE A 5 1.28 -12.64 14.40
C PHE A 5 2.64 -11.92 14.38
N ASN A 6 3.74 -12.63 14.10
CA ASN A 6 5.09 -12.08 14.26
C ASN A 6 5.35 -10.77 13.50
N ASN A 7 4.55 -10.44 12.47
CA ASN A 7 4.68 -9.22 11.68
C ASN A 7 3.33 -8.50 11.45
N ALA A 8 2.40 -8.61 12.39
CA ALA A 8 1.10 -7.97 12.28
C ALA A 8 1.19 -6.45 12.53
N SER A 9 0.29 -5.70 11.90
CA SER A 9 0.18 -4.25 12.10
C SER A 9 -1.23 -3.91 12.55
N LYS A 10 -1.36 -2.88 13.38
CA LYS A 10 -2.67 -2.37 13.74
C LYS A 10 -3.22 -1.50 12.62
N VAL A 11 -4.49 -1.66 12.35
CA VAL A 11 -5.22 -0.97 11.29
C VAL A 11 -6.50 -0.43 11.89
N GLU A 12 -6.78 0.85 11.70
CA GLU A 12 -7.98 1.54 12.17
C GLU A 12 -8.87 1.89 10.99
N PHE A 13 -10.13 1.47 11.05
CA PHE A 13 -11.17 1.81 10.10
C PHE A 13 -12.25 2.69 10.74
N ASP A 14 -12.69 3.73 10.02
CA ASP A 14 -13.96 4.40 10.23
C ASP A 14 -15.05 3.51 9.63
N VAL A 15 -15.96 3.00 10.44
CA VAL A 15 -17.01 2.08 10.00
C VAL A 15 -18.34 2.63 10.42
N ASN A 16 -19.27 2.77 9.47
CA ASN A 16 -20.62 3.26 9.76
C ASN A 16 -21.44 2.24 10.58
N LEU A 17 -21.16 2.22 11.89
CA LEU A 17 -21.84 1.41 12.89
C LEU A 17 -23.03 2.23 13.41
N SER A 18 -24.24 1.89 12.97
CA SER A 18 -25.47 2.56 13.40
C SER A 18 -26.16 1.88 14.59
N CYS A 19 -25.69 0.69 14.99
CA CYS A 19 -26.40 -0.13 15.98
C CYS A 19 -25.49 -1.18 16.65
N LYS A 20 -25.88 -1.69 17.83
CA LYS A 20 -25.12 -2.76 18.51
C LYS A 20 -25.07 -4.06 17.71
N SER A 21 -26.15 -4.45 17.05
CA SER A 21 -26.16 -5.63 16.18
C SER A 21 -25.26 -5.45 14.95
N CYS A 22 -25.08 -4.22 14.48
CA CYS A 22 -24.17 -3.88 13.39
C CYS A 22 -22.72 -4.20 13.77
N ALA A 23 -22.32 -3.86 15.00
CA ALA A 23 -21.01 -4.20 15.54
C ALA A 23 -20.82 -5.72 15.67
N SER A 24 -21.82 -6.44 16.17
CA SER A 24 -21.75 -7.91 16.29
C SER A 24 -21.62 -8.61 14.94
N SER A 25 -22.24 -8.09 13.87
CA SER A 25 -22.06 -8.63 12.51
C SER A 25 -20.63 -8.47 12.02
N VAL A 26 -20.03 -7.29 12.24
CA VAL A 26 -18.63 -7.01 11.88
C VAL A 26 -17.67 -7.87 12.71
N GLU A 27 -17.92 -7.98 14.01
CA GLU A 27 -17.13 -8.82 14.93
C GLU A 27 -17.12 -10.28 14.47
N LYS A 28 -18.31 -10.82 14.14
CA LYS A 28 -18.43 -12.19 13.64
C LYS A 28 -17.62 -12.40 12.36
N ALA A 29 -17.81 -11.54 11.35
CA ALA A 29 -17.12 -11.66 10.07
C ALA A 29 -15.59 -11.62 10.21
N LEU A 30 -15.07 -10.71 11.04
CA LEU A 30 -13.64 -10.59 11.29
C LEU A 30 -13.09 -11.76 12.10
N SER A 31 -13.86 -12.30 13.07
CA SER A 31 -13.44 -13.42 13.93
C SER A 31 -13.30 -14.76 13.19
N GLU A 32 -13.95 -14.89 12.03
CA GLU A 32 -13.87 -16.09 11.18
C GLU A 32 -12.54 -16.15 10.40
N ILE A 33 -11.79 -15.04 10.34
CA ILE A 33 -10.51 -14.95 9.64
C ILE A 33 -9.35 -15.15 10.63
N PRO A 34 -8.54 -16.22 10.50
CA PRO A 34 -7.48 -16.55 11.46
C PRO A 34 -6.44 -15.44 11.64
N ASP A 35 -6.10 -14.75 10.56
CA ASP A 35 -5.04 -13.72 10.53
C ASP A 35 -5.53 -12.33 10.96
N ILE A 36 -6.74 -12.23 11.54
CA ILE A 36 -7.30 -11.01 12.08
C ILE A 36 -7.54 -11.16 13.57
N LYS A 37 -6.98 -10.25 14.35
CA LYS A 37 -7.25 -10.09 15.77
C LYS A 37 -7.95 -8.77 16.00
N ILE A 38 -9.17 -8.82 16.53
CA ILE A 38 -9.95 -7.63 16.86
C ILE A 38 -9.34 -7.00 18.12
N ILE A 39 -8.96 -5.73 18.03
CA ILE A 39 -8.43 -4.94 19.16
C ILE A 39 -9.55 -4.14 19.80
N ASN A 40 -10.40 -3.50 18.99
CA ASN A 40 -11.51 -2.69 19.48
C ASN A 40 -12.59 -2.53 18.41
N ILE A 41 -13.86 -2.52 18.82
CA ILE A 41 -14.99 -2.09 18.00
C ILE A 41 -15.79 -1.09 18.83
N ASP A 42 -15.72 0.18 18.45
CA ASP A 42 -16.32 1.30 19.17
C ASP A 42 -17.48 1.88 18.34
N VAL A 43 -18.70 1.60 18.76
CA VAL A 43 -19.93 2.05 18.08
C VAL A 43 -20.09 3.57 18.18
N GLU A 44 -19.73 4.16 19.32
CA GLU A 44 -19.88 5.61 19.53
C GLU A 44 -18.91 6.40 18.65
N LYS A 45 -17.68 5.90 18.52
CA LYS A 45 -16.67 6.50 17.65
C LYS A 45 -16.76 6.06 16.19
N GLN A 46 -17.62 5.09 15.88
CA GLN A 46 -17.71 4.47 14.56
C GLN A 46 -16.35 3.93 14.09
N SER A 47 -15.65 3.22 14.99
CA SER A 47 -14.26 2.80 14.77
C SER A 47 -14.09 1.29 14.96
N VAL A 48 -13.33 0.66 14.07
CA VAL A 48 -12.90 -0.73 14.17
C VAL A 48 -11.38 -0.77 14.09
N VAL A 49 -10.73 -1.30 15.12
CA VAL A 49 -9.29 -1.48 15.20
C VAL A 49 -8.98 -2.98 15.20
N VAL A 50 -8.18 -3.41 14.24
CA VAL A 50 -7.69 -4.80 14.14
C VAL A 50 -6.18 -4.85 14.13
N GLU A 51 -5.63 -6.00 14.47
CA GLU A 51 -4.23 -6.36 14.29
C GLU A 51 -4.19 -7.52 13.28
N THR A 52 -3.49 -7.34 12.16
CA THR A 52 -3.49 -8.32 11.07
C THR A 52 -2.18 -8.36 10.29
N SER A 53 -1.90 -9.51 9.68
CA SER A 53 -0.85 -9.72 8.67
C SER A 53 -1.37 -9.66 7.22
N LEU A 54 -2.69 -9.52 7.01
CA LEU A 54 -3.31 -9.41 5.69
C LEU A 54 -3.19 -7.99 5.11
N PRO A 55 -3.31 -7.82 3.78
CA PRO A 55 -3.50 -6.50 3.18
C PRO A 55 -4.70 -5.78 3.77
N SER A 56 -4.59 -4.47 4.00
CA SER A 56 -5.67 -3.67 4.60
C SER A 56 -6.98 -3.74 3.81
N GLN A 57 -6.89 -3.88 2.47
CA GLN A 57 -8.02 -4.06 1.58
C GLN A 57 -8.83 -5.35 1.87
N ALA A 58 -8.17 -6.46 2.23
CA ALA A 58 -8.88 -7.71 2.56
C ALA A 58 -9.71 -7.56 3.85
N VAL A 59 -9.17 -6.82 4.84
CA VAL A 59 -9.92 -6.49 6.05
C VAL A 59 -11.10 -5.58 5.72
N LYS A 60 -10.88 -4.55 4.89
CA LYS A 60 -11.92 -3.63 4.45
C LYS A 60 -13.07 -4.38 3.77
N GLU A 61 -12.76 -5.26 2.81
CA GLU A 61 -13.75 -6.09 2.11
C GLU A 61 -14.52 -7.01 3.06
N THR A 62 -13.85 -7.56 4.08
CA THR A 62 -14.50 -8.36 5.12
C THR A 62 -15.52 -7.52 5.90
N ILE A 63 -15.16 -6.29 6.30
CA ILE A 63 -16.10 -5.37 6.97
C ILE A 63 -17.24 -5.00 6.01
N GLU A 64 -16.94 -4.69 4.75
CA GLU A 64 -17.92 -4.28 3.75
C GLU A 64 -18.90 -5.39 3.35
N SER A 65 -18.49 -6.66 3.43
CA SER A 65 -19.37 -7.82 3.23
C SER A 65 -20.56 -7.85 4.20
N THR A 66 -20.45 -7.16 5.34
CA THR A 66 -21.54 -7.01 6.33
C THR A 66 -22.52 -5.89 6.00
N GLY A 67 -22.35 -5.24 4.83
CA GLY A 67 -23.16 -4.11 4.39
C GLY A 67 -22.79 -2.78 5.07
N LYS A 68 -21.58 -2.69 5.65
CA LYS A 68 -21.08 -1.48 6.33
C LYS A 68 -20.01 -0.82 5.48
N ARG A 69 -20.09 0.50 5.30
CA ARG A 69 -19.00 1.25 4.69
C ARG A 69 -17.82 1.31 5.66
N ALA A 70 -16.62 1.00 5.17
CA ALA A 70 -15.37 1.11 5.92
C ALA A 70 -14.39 2.04 5.21
N VAL A 71 -13.72 2.91 5.96
CA VAL A 71 -12.69 3.82 5.45
C VAL A 71 -11.44 3.66 6.31
N LEU A 72 -10.30 3.38 5.69
CA LEU A 72 -9.03 3.26 6.40
C LEU A 72 -8.60 4.63 6.95
N LYS A 73 -8.47 4.75 8.28
CA LYS A 73 -8.08 6.00 8.96
C LYS A 73 -6.63 6.05 9.36
N GLY A 74 -6.10 4.91 9.80
CA GLY A 74 -4.80 4.83 10.44
C GLY A 74 -4.20 3.45 10.24
N PHE A 75 -2.89 3.43 10.08
CA PHE A 75 -2.11 2.22 9.83
C PHE A 75 -0.85 2.30 10.68
N GLY A 76 -0.54 1.24 11.43
CA GLY A 76 0.67 1.13 12.24
C GLY A 76 0.48 1.25 13.74
N SER A 77 1.48 1.77 14.45
CA SER A 77 1.53 1.85 15.92
C SER A 77 1.81 3.26 16.41
N ASN A 78 1.39 3.59 17.65
CA ASN A 78 1.38 4.95 18.23
C ASN A 78 2.76 5.64 18.42
N LYS A 79 3.86 5.11 17.86
CA LYS A 79 5.21 5.62 18.12
C LYS A 79 6.15 5.64 16.91
N ILE A 80 5.70 5.26 15.72
CA ILE A 80 6.62 5.06 14.60
C ILE A 80 6.06 5.65 13.30
N GLU A 81 6.97 6.11 12.46
CA GLU A 81 6.74 6.86 11.24
C GLU A 81 5.85 6.12 10.25
N SER A 82 4.93 6.87 9.66
CA SER A 82 4.02 6.40 8.62
C SER A 82 4.10 7.33 7.41
N ALA A 83 3.99 6.75 6.22
CA ALA A 83 3.96 7.48 4.96
C ALA A 83 2.89 6.92 4.02
N VAL A 84 2.53 7.69 3.01
CA VAL A 84 1.55 7.32 1.98
C VAL A 84 2.00 7.84 0.63
N ALA A 85 1.79 7.05 -0.42
CA ALA A 85 1.94 7.42 -1.81
C ALA A 85 0.61 7.18 -2.54
N GLU A 86 0.06 8.25 -3.13
CA GLU A 86 -1.19 8.21 -3.90
C GLU A 86 -0.83 8.21 -5.39
N LEU A 87 -0.81 7.02 -6.00
CA LEU A 87 -0.50 6.80 -7.41
C LEU A 87 -1.62 7.32 -8.30
N LYS A 88 -1.20 8.08 -9.31
CA LYS A 88 -2.04 8.46 -10.45
C LYS A 88 -1.21 8.33 -11.72
N GLY A 89 -1.59 7.38 -12.57
CA GLY A 89 -0.94 7.10 -13.84
C GLY A 89 -1.80 7.42 -15.05
N GLU A 90 -1.22 7.22 -16.23
CA GLU A 90 -1.96 7.20 -17.49
C GLU A 90 -2.94 6.02 -17.52
N GLY A 91 -3.95 6.08 -18.38
CA GLY A 91 -4.88 4.94 -18.58
C GLY A 91 -5.83 4.66 -17.42
N GLY A 92 -5.96 5.58 -16.45
CA GLY A 92 -6.87 5.42 -15.30
C GLY A 92 -6.27 4.60 -14.16
N ILE A 93 -4.95 4.39 -14.14
CA ILE A 93 -4.25 3.73 -13.04
C ILE A 93 -4.32 4.61 -11.80
N LEU A 94 -4.83 4.05 -10.72
CA LEU A 94 -5.01 4.73 -9.44
C LEU A 94 -4.61 3.77 -8.33
N GLY A 95 -3.94 4.27 -7.31
CA GLY A 95 -3.56 3.42 -6.19
C GLY A 95 -3.17 4.19 -4.95
N VAL A 96 -3.24 3.52 -3.81
CA VAL A 96 -2.77 4.04 -2.52
C VAL A 96 -1.86 3.01 -1.90
N ILE A 97 -0.65 3.44 -1.57
CA ILE A 97 0.36 2.62 -0.91
C ILE A 97 0.74 3.30 0.38
N ARG A 98 0.75 2.53 1.47
CA ARG A 98 1.03 2.99 2.82
C ARG A 98 2.28 2.30 3.32
N PHE A 99 3.11 3.08 3.98
CA PHE A 99 4.34 2.63 4.60
C PHE A 99 4.19 2.80 6.11
N HIS A 100 4.57 1.77 6.85
CA HIS A 100 4.65 1.81 8.29
C HIS A 100 5.96 1.20 8.74
N GLN A 101 6.74 1.96 9.48
CA GLN A 101 7.91 1.44 10.16
C GLN A 101 7.43 0.64 11.39
N ALA A 102 7.37 -0.69 11.30
CA ALA A 102 6.84 -1.53 12.36
C ALA A 102 7.79 -1.63 13.57
N ASP A 103 9.10 -1.64 13.29
CA ASP A 103 10.16 -1.46 14.28
C ASP A 103 11.39 -0.84 13.59
N LYS A 104 12.54 -0.76 14.28
CA LYS A 104 13.77 -0.16 13.73
C LYS A 104 14.21 -0.81 12.41
N ASP A 105 13.99 -2.11 12.28
CA ASP A 105 14.51 -2.91 11.19
C ASP A 105 13.44 -3.22 10.14
N LEU A 106 12.16 -3.30 10.51
CA LEU A 106 11.07 -3.72 9.63
C LEU A 106 10.19 -2.56 9.14
N CYS A 107 10.14 -2.36 7.82
CA CYS A 107 9.13 -1.56 7.13
C CYS A 107 8.05 -2.47 6.52
N VAL A 108 6.79 -2.12 6.76
CA VAL A 108 5.61 -2.74 6.16
C VAL A 108 5.04 -1.81 5.11
N ILE A 109 4.89 -2.33 3.90
CA ILE A 109 4.35 -1.62 2.74
C ILE A 109 3.03 -2.32 2.37
N ASP A 110 1.92 -1.61 2.46
CA ASP A 110 0.57 -2.13 2.22
C ASP A 110 -0.09 -1.29 1.12
N GLY A 111 -0.54 -1.90 0.03
CA GLY A 111 -0.97 -1.15 -1.13
C GLY A 111 -2.08 -1.81 -1.93
N THR A 112 -2.88 -0.95 -2.56
CA THR A 112 -3.86 -1.34 -3.58
C THR A 112 -3.68 -0.45 -4.81
N ILE A 113 -3.56 -1.06 -5.99
CA ILE A 113 -3.45 -0.37 -7.28
C ILE A 113 -4.47 -0.98 -8.24
N ASP A 114 -5.27 -0.13 -8.87
CA ASP A 114 -6.25 -0.49 -9.89
C ASP A 114 -5.82 -0.01 -11.28
N GLY A 115 -6.37 -0.65 -12.32
CA GLY A 115 -6.17 -0.25 -13.72
C GLY A 115 -4.91 -0.84 -14.37
N LEU A 116 -4.26 -1.81 -13.71
CA LEU A 116 -3.11 -2.52 -14.27
C LEU A 116 -3.56 -3.63 -15.24
N ALA A 117 -2.65 -4.05 -16.12
CA ALA A 117 -2.86 -5.27 -16.88
C ALA A 117 -2.78 -6.49 -15.95
N THR A 118 -3.46 -7.59 -16.26
CA THR A 118 -3.31 -8.82 -15.46
C THR A 118 -1.90 -9.36 -15.57
N GLY A 119 -1.25 -9.62 -14.43
CA GLY A 119 0.10 -10.16 -14.38
C GLY A 119 1.00 -9.51 -13.33
N GLU A 120 2.30 -9.76 -13.45
CA GLU A 120 3.32 -9.19 -12.57
C GLU A 120 3.79 -7.83 -13.09
N HIS A 121 3.94 -6.89 -12.17
CA HIS A 121 4.44 -5.53 -12.42
C HIS A 121 5.58 -5.22 -11.45
N GLY A 122 6.66 -4.62 -11.97
CA GLY A 122 7.73 -4.09 -11.13
C GLY A 122 7.24 -2.92 -10.26
N ILE A 123 7.75 -2.83 -9.03
CA ILE A 123 7.48 -1.71 -8.13
C ILE A 123 8.77 -1.26 -7.44
N HIS A 124 9.06 0.04 -7.48
CA HIS A 124 10.35 0.58 -7.08
C HIS A 124 10.21 1.95 -6.42
N ILE A 125 11.11 2.24 -5.48
CA ILE A 125 11.29 3.60 -4.95
C ILE A 125 12.39 4.28 -5.78
N HIS A 126 12.08 5.43 -6.35
CA HIS A 126 13.00 6.22 -7.17
C HIS A 126 13.64 7.35 -6.39
N GLU A 127 14.74 7.88 -6.91
CA GLU A 127 15.57 8.85 -6.20
C GLU A 127 14.84 10.17 -5.89
N TYR A 128 14.05 10.68 -6.84
CA TYR A 128 13.42 12.00 -6.74
C TYR A 128 11.91 11.91 -6.57
N GLY A 129 11.37 12.81 -5.74
CA GLY A 129 9.93 13.10 -5.67
C GLY A 129 9.52 14.20 -6.65
N ASP A 130 10.05 14.19 -7.87
CA ASP A 130 9.71 15.17 -8.91
C ASP A 130 8.74 14.55 -9.92
N LEU A 131 7.51 15.04 -9.94
CA LEU A 131 6.44 14.61 -10.86
C LEU A 131 6.14 15.67 -11.92
N SER A 132 7.02 16.66 -12.14
CA SER A 132 6.81 17.73 -13.13
C SER A 132 6.60 17.18 -14.54
N GLU A 133 7.34 16.12 -14.90
CA GLU A 133 7.20 15.38 -16.17
C GLU A 133 6.73 13.94 -15.90
N GLY A 134 5.93 13.73 -14.85
CA GLY A 134 5.43 12.42 -14.46
C GLY A 134 6.55 11.44 -14.12
N CYS A 135 6.56 10.27 -14.76
CA CYS A 135 7.59 9.25 -14.55
C CYS A 135 8.97 9.64 -15.09
N ASP A 136 9.09 10.63 -15.97
CA ASP A 136 10.38 10.93 -16.62
C ASP A 136 11.30 11.76 -15.71
N SER A 137 10.73 12.43 -14.68
CA SER A 137 11.45 13.29 -13.75
C SER A 137 11.82 12.63 -12.41
N ILE A 138 11.40 11.39 -12.15
CA ILE A 138 11.61 10.73 -10.84
C ILE A 138 13.04 10.19 -10.64
N GLY A 139 13.85 10.14 -11.70
CA GLY A 139 15.23 9.63 -11.64
C GLY A 139 15.32 8.10 -11.60
N PRO A 140 16.51 7.53 -11.35
CA PRO A 140 16.73 6.09 -11.27
C PRO A 140 16.14 5.49 -9.98
N HIS A 141 16.22 4.17 -9.84
CA HIS A 141 15.93 3.51 -8.56
C HIS A 141 16.79 4.12 -7.45
N PHE A 142 16.20 4.31 -6.28
CA PHE A 142 16.92 4.88 -5.15
C PHE A 142 18.04 3.93 -4.70
N ASN A 143 19.29 4.35 -4.92
CA ASN A 143 20.47 3.51 -4.73
C ASN A 143 21.62 4.26 -4.03
N PRO A 144 21.49 4.59 -2.74
CA PRO A 144 22.52 5.31 -1.99
C PRO A 144 23.82 4.50 -1.81
N MET A 145 23.76 3.16 -1.96
CA MET A 145 24.89 2.25 -1.78
C MET A 145 25.61 1.90 -3.08
N ASN A 146 25.15 2.42 -4.22
CA ASN A 146 25.67 2.11 -5.55
C ASN A 146 25.78 0.59 -5.82
N SER A 147 24.77 -0.15 -5.37
CA SER A 147 24.61 -1.59 -5.62
C SER A 147 24.09 -1.85 -7.04
N ILE A 148 24.16 -3.09 -7.50
CA ILE A 148 23.44 -3.52 -8.71
C ILE A 148 21.96 -3.77 -8.39
N HIS A 149 21.10 -3.73 -9.41
CA HIS A 149 19.69 -4.11 -9.29
C HIS A 149 19.54 -5.57 -8.85
N GLY A 150 18.54 -5.84 -8.01
CA GLY A 150 18.23 -7.18 -7.51
C GLY A 150 16.77 -7.33 -7.07
N GLY A 151 16.38 -8.55 -6.69
CA GLY A 151 15.10 -8.77 -6.03
C GLY A 151 15.15 -8.40 -4.55
N LYS A 152 13.99 -8.16 -3.92
CA LYS A 152 13.93 -7.72 -2.50
C LYS A 152 14.68 -8.63 -1.51
N GLU A 153 14.75 -9.93 -1.81
CA GLU A 153 15.41 -10.96 -0.99
C GLU A 153 16.91 -11.06 -1.24
N ASP A 154 17.42 -10.43 -2.30
CA ASP A 154 18.82 -10.47 -2.64
C ASP A 154 19.59 -9.51 -1.71
N SER A 155 20.74 -9.95 -1.21
CA SER A 155 21.58 -9.13 -0.32
C SER A 155 22.21 -7.92 -1.00
N GLU A 156 22.36 -8.00 -2.32
CA GLU A 156 22.81 -6.93 -3.19
C GLU A 156 21.66 -6.55 -4.12
N ARG A 157 21.11 -5.36 -3.89
CA ARG A 157 20.00 -4.76 -4.63
C ARG A 157 20.06 -3.25 -4.44
N HIS A 158 19.34 -2.48 -5.26
CA HIS A 158 19.10 -1.09 -4.92
C HIS A 158 18.25 -1.00 -3.65
N TYR A 159 18.46 0.08 -2.89
CA TYR A 159 17.68 0.32 -1.68
C TYR A 159 16.18 0.35 -2.00
N GLY A 160 15.80 0.97 -3.13
CA GLY A 160 14.42 1.07 -3.59
C GLY A 160 13.82 -0.14 -4.29
N ASP A 161 14.55 -1.26 -4.45
CA ASP A 161 14.03 -2.45 -5.15
C ASP A 161 13.05 -3.23 -4.26
N LEU A 162 11.77 -3.26 -4.63
CA LEU A 162 10.72 -3.98 -3.88
C LEU A 162 10.25 -5.26 -4.59
N GLY A 163 10.70 -5.49 -5.83
CA GLY A 163 10.38 -6.66 -6.64
C GLY A 163 9.09 -6.47 -7.45
N ASN A 164 8.22 -7.48 -7.43
CA ASN A 164 6.99 -7.51 -8.22
C ASN A 164 5.73 -7.53 -7.36
N ILE A 165 4.66 -6.92 -7.87
CA ILE A 165 3.28 -7.09 -7.40
C ILE A 165 2.46 -7.80 -8.47
N PHE A 166 1.37 -8.45 -8.06
CA PHE A 166 0.50 -9.18 -8.98
C PHE A 166 -0.86 -8.52 -9.09
N ALA A 167 -1.26 -8.15 -10.31
CA ALA A 167 -2.58 -7.66 -10.64
C ALA A 167 -3.46 -8.82 -11.10
N ASP A 168 -4.66 -8.92 -10.51
CA ASP A 168 -5.62 -9.97 -10.78
C ASP A 168 -6.33 -9.82 -12.15
N SER A 169 -7.30 -10.70 -12.42
CA SER A 169 -8.09 -10.66 -13.67
C SER A 169 -8.94 -9.39 -13.83
N ASN A 170 -9.10 -8.58 -12.79
CA ASN A 170 -9.80 -7.31 -12.80
C ASN A 170 -8.84 -6.12 -12.92
N GLY A 171 -7.52 -6.36 -13.02
CA GLY A 171 -6.50 -5.33 -13.05
C GLY A 171 -6.25 -4.67 -11.70
N ARG A 172 -6.61 -5.34 -10.60
CA ARG A 172 -6.35 -4.90 -9.22
C ARG A 172 -5.17 -5.67 -8.63
N ALA A 173 -4.15 -4.96 -8.16
CA ALA A 173 -3.08 -5.49 -7.33
C ALA A 173 -3.31 -5.06 -5.88
N SER A 174 -3.57 -6.02 -5.00
CA SER A 174 -3.62 -5.83 -3.54
C SER A 174 -2.48 -6.61 -2.91
N PHE A 175 -1.58 -5.91 -2.22
CA PHE A 175 -0.32 -6.49 -1.77
C PHE A 175 0.10 -5.98 -0.40
N ARG A 176 0.91 -6.79 0.26
CA ARG A 176 1.61 -6.42 1.50
C ARG A 176 3.03 -6.95 1.45
N ILE A 177 3.99 -6.04 1.49
CA ILE A 177 5.42 -6.31 1.43
C ILE A 177 6.04 -5.99 2.79
N GLN A 178 6.99 -6.81 3.19
CA GLN A 178 7.83 -6.60 4.37
C GLN A 178 9.27 -6.51 3.91
N ASP A 179 9.92 -5.44 4.33
CA ASP A 179 11.29 -5.11 3.95
C ASP A 179 12.09 -4.72 5.19
N ASN A 180 13.25 -5.36 5.38
CA ASN A 180 14.12 -5.14 6.53
C ASN A 180 15.23 -4.09 6.28
N VAL A 181 15.32 -3.56 5.06
CA VAL A 181 16.31 -2.56 4.64
C VAL A 181 15.66 -1.18 4.59
N ILE A 182 14.49 -1.08 3.99
CA ILE A 182 13.75 0.19 3.84
C ILE A 182 13.47 0.82 5.20
N LYS A 183 13.71 2.14 5.28
CA LYS A 183 13.31 3.00 6.40
C LYS A 183 12.38 4.10 5.91
N VAL A 184 11.28 4.32 6.61
CA VAL A 184 10.29 5.34 6.24
C VAL A 184 10.92 6.74 6.18
N TYR A 185 11.76 7.11 7.15
CA TYR A 185 12.45 8.41 7.14
C TYR A 185 13.38 8.63 5.94
N ASP A 186 13.94 7.57 5.35
CA ASP A 186 14.88 7.68 4.22
C ASP A 186 14.16 7.88 2.87
N ILE A 187 12.88 7.51 2.81
CA ILE A 187 12.08 7.49 1.57
C ILE A 187 11.04 8.61 1.50
N ILE A 188 10.75 9.31 2.61
CA ILE A 188 9.87 10.48 2.58
C ILE A 188 10.42 11.54 1.62
N GLY A 189 9.57 12.02 0.71
CA GLY A 189 9.92 13.00 -0.32
C GLY A 189 10.53 12.40 -1.58
N ARG A 190 10.76 11.08 -1.61
CA ARG A 190 11.06 10.33 -2.83
C ARG A 190 9.78 9.91 -3.54
N SER A 191 9.88 9.18 -4.64
CA SER A 191 8.71 8.64 -5.33
C SER A 191 8.68 7.11 -5.32
N LEU A 192 7.47 6.56 -5.36
CA LEU A 192 7.18 5.17 -5.64
C LEU A 192 6.63 5.07 -7.05
N ALA A 193 7.10 4.13 -7.85
CA ALA A 193 6.65 3.88 -9.21
C ALA A 193 6.26 2.41 -9.43
N VAL A 194 5.32 2.19 -10.34
CA VAL A 194 4.94 0.88 -10.85
C VAL A 194 5.19 0.83 -12.36
N THR A 195 5.74 -0.27 -12.85
CA THR A 195 6.16 -0.43 -14.25
C THR A 195 5.25 -1.38 -15.02
N ALA A 196 5.36 -1.36 -16.35
CA ALA A 196 4.46 -2.07 -17.25
C ALA A 196 4.65 -3.59 -17.22
N ASP A 197 5.89 -4.03 -17.05
CA ASP A 197 6.27 -5.42 -17.16
C ASP A 197 6.81 -5.94 -15.82
N LYS A 198 6.93 -7.26 -15.75
CA LYS A 198 7.63 -7.96 -14.67
C LYS A 198 9.08 -7.51 -14.59
N ASP A 199 9.51 -7.17 -13.37
CA ASP A 199 10.92 -7.04 -13.00
C ASP A 199 11.58 -8.42 -12.97
N ASP A 200 12.65 -8.59 -13.76
CA ASP A 200 13.41 -9.83 -13.86
C ASP A 200 14.40 -10.06 -12.70
N LEU A 201 14.44 -9.15 -11.74
CA LEU A 201 15.22 -9.15 -10.51
C LEU A 201 16.73 -9.17 -10.75
N GLY A 202 17.18 -8.70 -11.92
CA GLY A 202 18.59 -8.73 -12.31
C GLY A 202 19.07 -10.12 -12.69
N LYS A 203 18.16 -11.04 -13.04
CA LYS A 203 18.48 -12.48 -13.25
C LYS A 203 18.59 -12.87 -14.72
N THR A 204 18.51 -11.92 -15.65
CA THR A 204 18.74 -12.18 -17.08
C THR A 204 20.02 -11.53 -17.59
N GLU A 205 20.44 -11.92 -18.80
CA GLU A 205 21.67 -11.45 -19.43
C GLU A 205 21.54 -10.05 -20.07
N LYS A 206 20.37 -9.41 -19.97
CA LYS A 206 20.18 -8.07 -20.53
C LYS A 206 20.91 -7.05 -19.65
N GLN A 207 21.48 -6.03 -20.29
CA GLN A 207 22.16 -4.96 -19.56
C GLN A 207 21.20 -4.18 -18.64
N SER A 208 19.97 -3.95 -19.08
CA SER A 208 18.91 -3.29 -18.30
C SER A 208 18.55 -4.07 -17.03
N SER A 209 18.67 -5.40 -17.02
CA SER A 209 18.37 -6.22 -15.84
C SER A 209 19.17 -5.81 -14.61
N LYS A 210 20.43 -5.42 -14.78
CA LYS A 210 21.29 -4.98 -13.67
C LYS A 210 21.05 -3.51 -13.25
N ILE A 211 20.16 -2.80 -13.94
CA ILE A 211 19.88 -1.36 -13.75
C ILE A 211 18.44 -1.11 -13.31
N ASP A 212 17.45 -1.71 -13.97
CA ASP A 212 16.02 -1.44 -13.75
C ASP A 212 15.16 -2.72 -13.77
N GLY A 213 15.81 -3.88 -13.76
CA GLY A 213 15.12 -5.17 -13.84
C GLY A 213 14.46 -5.45 -15.18
N ASN A 214 14.75 -4.65 -16.21
CA ASN A 214 14.10 -4.71 -17.52
C ASN A 214 12.55 -4.70 -17.40
N SER A 215 12.03 -3.88 -16.49
CA SER A 215 10.63 -3.90 -16.04
C SER A 215 9.68 -3.02 -16.87
N GLY A 216 10.17 -2.49 -18.00
CA GLY A 216 9.36 -1.77 -18.99
C GLY A 216 9.10 -0.30 -18.65
N LYS A 217 8.10 0.30 -19.30
CA LYS A 217 7.72 1.72 -19.08
C LYS A 217 7.16 1.91 -17.67
N CYS A 218 7.52 3.01 -17.00
CA CYS A 218 6.81 3.46 -15.81
C CYS A 218 5.36 3.85 -16.15
N LEU A 219 4.39 3.26 -15.44
CA LEU A 219 2.96 3.46 -15.68
C LEU A 219 2.37 4.57 -14.79
N ALA A 220 2.81 4.61 -13.54
CA ALA A 220 2.37 5.58 -12.55
C ALA A 220 3.48 5.82 -11.53
N ALA A 221 3.57 7.05 -11.04
CA ALA A 221 4.48 7.42 -9.96
C ALA A 221 3.79 8.36 -8.97
N ALA A 222 4.24 8.35 -7.71
CA ALA A 222 3.71 9.19 -6.65
C ALA A 222 4.77 9.54 -5.62
N ILE A 223 4.71 10.76 -5.08
CA ILE A 223 5.57 11.19 -3.98
C ILE A 223 5.15 10.44 -2.71
N ILE A 224 6.14 9.90 -1.99
CA ILE A 224 5.97 9.29 -0.68
C ILE A 224 5.89 10.42 0.36
N ALA A 225 4.67 10.74 0.79
CA ALA A 225 4.38 11.82 1.72
C ALA A 225 4.22 11.30 3.15
N ARG A 226 4.42 12.19 4.14
CA ARG A 226 4.14 11.87 5.55
C ARG A 226 2.65 11.56 5.73
N SER A 227 2.34 10.50 6.46
CA SER A 227 0.98 10.14 6.85
C SER A 227 0.84 10.19 8.37
N ALA A 228 -0.37 10.47 8.84
CA ALA A 228 -0.73 10.23 10.23
C ALA A 228 -0.61 8.74 10.55
N GLY A 229 -0.07 8.42 11.74
CA GLY A 229 -0.13 7.09 12.32
C GLY A 229 -1.51 6.76 12.89
N LEU A 230 -1.62 5.59 13.52
CA LEU A 230 -2.83 5.16 14.23
C LEU A 230 -3.27 6.22 15.26
N PHE A 231 -4.55 6.63 15.21
CA PHE A 231 -5.14 7.67 16.08
C PHE A 231 -4.60 9.11 15.92
N GLU A 232 -3.73 9.39 14.95
CA GLU A 232 -3.15 10.73 14.76
C GLU A 232 -3.96 11.61 13.78
N ASN A 233 -5.03 11.07 13.19
CA ASN A 233 -5.91 11.80 12.27
C ASN A 233 -7.34 12.00 12.84
N PRO A 234 -7.58 13.06 13.62
CA PRO A 234 -8.91 13.38 14.14
C PRO A 234 -9.82 14.05 13.08
N LYS A 235 -9.32 14.39 11.89
CA LYS A 235 -10.11 15.08 10.86
C LYS A 235 -11.21 14.16 10.32
N ARG A 236 -12.46 14.64 10.36
CA ARG A 236 -13.64 13.96 9.79
C ARG A 236 -14.21 14.66 8.55
N LEU A 237 -13.65 15.81 8.18
CA LEU A 237 -14.12 16.66 7.09
C LEU A 237 -12.95 16.97 6.16
N CYS A 238 -13.10 16.63 4.88
CA CYS A 238 -12.24 17.07 3.79
C CYS A 238 -13.02 18.07 2.92
N GLN A 239 -12.43 19.24 2.65
CA GLN A 239 -13.08 20.38 1.96
C GLN A 239 -12.97 20.34 0.42
N CYS A 240 -12.30 19.32 -0.14
CA CYS A 240 -12.42 19.00 -1.56
C CYS A 240 -13.85 18.47 -1.81
N ASP A 241 -14.46 18.75 -2.95
CA ASP A 241 -15.90 18.59 -3.28
C ASP A 241 -16.59 17.24 -3.00
N GLY A 242 -15.91 16.25 -2.39
CA GLY A 242 -16.51 15.08 -1.74
C GLY A 242 -17.16 14.07 -2.68
N ILE A 243 -17.24 14.37 -3.96
CA ILE A 243 -17.95 13.59 -4.99
C ILE A 243 -16.96 12.83 -5.90
N SER A 244 -15.67 13.20 -5.88
CA SER A 244 -14.67 12.54 -6.74
C SER A 244 -13.31 12.47 -6.04
N ILE A 245 -13.30 11.92 -4.82
CA ILE A 245 -12.09 11.30 -4.30
C ILE A 245 -12.17 9.86 -4.82
N TRP A 246 -11.13 9.41 -5.52
CA TRP A 246 -10.95 7.98 -5.70
C TRP A 246 -10.84 7.38 -4.30
N ASP A 247 -11.94 6.80 -3.85
CA ASP A 247 -12.02 5.90 -2.71
C ASP A 247 -11.66 4.53 -3.32
N GLU A 248 -10.92 3.66 -2.63
CA GLU A 248 -10.60 2.30 -3.16
C GLU A 248 -11.87 1.49 -3.50
N THR A 249 -13.05 2.01 -3.14
CA THR A 249 -14.38 1.50 -3.49
C THR A 249 -14.91 1.96 -4.87
N ASN A 250 -14.44 3.06 -5.44
CA ASN A 250 -14.97 3.65 -6.67
C ASN A 250 -14.12 3.29 -7.89
N ARG A 251 -14.58 2.30 -8.67
CA ARG A 251 -14.08 2.04 -10.02
C ARG A 251 -14.17 3.33 -10.85
N PRO A 252 -13.16 3.69 -11.67
CA PRO A 252 -13.36 4.73 -12.67
C PRO A 252 -14.49 4.26 -13.58
N ALA A 253 -15.58 5.03 -13.64
CA ALA A 253 -16.63 4.81 -14.62
C ALA A 253 -15.96 4.88 -15.99
N SER A 254 -16.06 3.80 -16.76
CA SER A 254 -15.64 3.80 -18.16
C SER A 254 -16.42 4.89 -18.89
N SER A 255 -15.76 6.01 -19.20
CA SER A 255 -16.29 6.99 -20.13
C SER A 255 -16.28 6.35 -21.52
N LEU A 256 -17.48 6.12 -22.05
CA LEU A 256 -17.74 5.88 -23.48
C LEU A 256 -17.13 6.98 -24.35
#